data_AF-A0A8S4ANG3-F1
#
_entry.id   AF-A0A8S4ANG3-F1
#
_cell.length_a   1.000
_cell.length_b   1.000
_cell.length_c   1.000
_cell.angle_alpha   90.00
_cell.angle_beta   90.00
_cell.angle_gamma   90.00
#
_symmetry.space_group_name_H-M   'P 1'
#
loop_
_entity.id
_entity.type
_entity.pdbx_description
1 polymer ?
#
loop_
_entity_poly.entity_id
_entity_poly.type
_entity_poly.pdbx_seq_one_letter_code
_entity_poly.pdbx_strand_id
1 'polypeptide(L)'
;MTYNILSQELLRDNAYLYRHCHPAHLPWEYRLPNLLTEIQQHAADILCLQEVQQDHYEAQIKPALQALGTESGLWFFRGGDALLDRDNVGLILLLQPTGTGDPPGDPPGDPSSCVCVANTHLLYNPHRGDVKLAQLAILLAEIGRVSRLPDGSSRPVLLCGDLNSSPQSPLYSFLTRGRLEYKGLRIGMSPIWSPKLGISRRCRYESKRPKFTPAGPPPAVSDPTLELEEVNSLPNQHHSSDHLPLLVRFRLRP
;
A
#
# COMPACT_ATOMS: atom_id res chain seq x y z
N MET A 1 4.15 7.31 -11.34
CA MET A 1 5.33 6.43 -11.31
C MET A 1 5.21 5.48 -10.13
N THR A 2 5.40 4.18 -10.35
CA THR A 2 5.56 3.17 -9.28
C THR A 2 6.97 2.62 -9.35
N TYR A 3 7.73 2.63 -8.25
CA TYR A 3 9.14 2.29 -8.29
C TYR A 3 9.67 1.68 -6.98
N ASN A 4 10.15 0.45 -7.07
CA ASN A 4 10.90 -0.17 -5.98
C ASN A 4 12.37 0.30 -6.07
N ILE A 5 12.82 1.05 -5.06
CA ILE A 5 14.11 1.75 -5.11
C ILE A 5 15.27 0.97 -4.47
N LEU A 6 15.01 -0.26 -4.00
CA LEU A 6 15.94 -1.14 -3.33
C LEU A 6 16.58 -0.53 -2.07
N SER A 7 16.13 -0.96 -0.90
CA SER A 7 16.68 -0.52 0.39
C SER A 7 18.15 -0.90 0.49
N GLN A 8 18.96 -0.03 1.11
CA GLN A 8 20.39 -0.30 1.24
C GLN A 8 20.66 -1.45 2.23
N GLU A 9 19.86 -1.56 3.29
CA GLU A 9 19.87 -2.70 4.21
C GLU A 9 19.50 -3.99 3.47
N LEU A 10 18.40 -4.01 2.72
CA LEU A 10 17.98 -5.20 1.96
C LEU A 10 19.02 -5.62 0.92
N LEU A 11 19.66 -4.65 0.26
CA LEU A 11 20.78 -4.89 -0.65
C LEU A 11 21.94 -5.56 0.08
N ARG A 12 22.35 -5.05 1.24
CA ARG A 12 23.47 -5.58 2.03
C ARG A 12 23.16 -6.99 2.55
N ASP A 13 21.97 -7.21 3.10
CA ASP A 13 21.53 -8.50 3.63
C ASP A 13 21.44 -9.56 2.53
N ASN A 14 21.20 -9.14 1.29
CA ASN A 14 21.10 -10.01 0.12
C ASN A 14 22.20 -9.75 -0.91
N ALA A 15 23.40 -9.36 -0.47
CA ALA A 15 24.51 -9.00 -1.36
C ALA A 15 24.87 -10.11 -2.37
N TYR A 16 24.56 -11.36 -2.06
CA TYR A 16 24.76 -12.50 -2.97
C TYR A 16 23.96 -12.38 -4.29
N LEU A 17 22.82 -11.66 -4.30
CA LEU A 17 22.02 -11.41 -5.50
C LEU A 17 22.72 -10.44 -6.46
N TYR A 18 23.59 -9.57 -5.94
CA TYR A 18 24.18 -8.44 -6.67
C TYR A 18 25.65 -8.65 -7.03
N ARG A 19 26.17 -9.88 -6.97
CA ARG A 19 27.57 -10.20 -7.30
C ARG A 19 27.98 -9.86 -8.73
N HIS A 20 27.00 -9.74 -9.63
CA HIS A 20 27.20 -9.35 -11.01
C HIS A 20 27.35 -7.83 -11.19
N CYS A 21 27.00 -7.03 -10.17
CA CYS A 21 27.15 -5.58 -10.19
C CYS A 21 28.56 -5.18 -9.76
N HIS A 22 29.10 -4.12 -10.37
CA HIS A 22 30.36 -3.55 -9.91
C HIS A 22 30.19 -2.99 -8.47
N PRO A 23 31.05 -3.37 -7.49
CA PRO A 23 30.84 -2.99 -6.09
C PRO A 23 30.75 -1.48 -5.84
N ALA A 24 31.40 -0.66 -6.67
CA ALA A 24 31.32 0.81 -6.54
C ALA A 24 29.93 1.38 -6.87
N HIS A 25 29.04 0.63 -7.53
CA HIS A 25 27.71 1.11 -7.92
C HIS A 25 26.61 0.76 -6.89
N LEU A 26 26.92 -0.09 -5.92
CA LEU A 26 25.98 -0.58 -4.91
C LEU A 26 25.76 0.35 -3.70
N PRO A 27 26.74 1.17 -3.25
CA PRO A 27 26.55 2.09 -2.14
C PRO A 27 25.43 3.10 -2.40
N TRP A 28 24.73 3.49 -1.34
CA TRP A 28 23.59 4.40 -1.42
C TRP A 28 23.99 5.76 -1.99
N GLU A 29 25.19 6.23 -1.66
CA GLU A 29 25.79 7.48 -2.11
C GLU A 29 25.97 7.51 -3.63
N TYR A 30 26.15 6.34 -4.25
CA TYR A 30 26.19 6.20 -5.70
C TYR A 30 24.78 6.06 -6.30
N ARG A 31 23.89 5.29 -5.66
CA ARG A 31 22.55 5.00 -6.19
C ARG A 31 21.60 6.19 -6.10
N LEU A 32 21.57 6.91 -4.98
CA LEU A 32 20.59 7.95 -4.72
C LEU A 32 20.57 9.06 -5.79
N PRO A 33 21.70 9.64 -6.23
CA PRO A 33 21.66 10.67 -7.28
C PRO A 33 21.04 10.17 -8.59
N ASN A 34 21.27 8.90 -8.94
CA ASN A 34 20.69 8.28 -10.13
C ASN A 34 19.17 8.07 -9.97
N LEU A 35 18.74 7.57 -8.81
CA LEU A 35 17.32 7.40 -8.48
C LEU A 35 16.56 8.74 -8.52
N LEU A 36 17.12 9.79 -7.92
CA LEU A 36 16.52 11.13 -7.94
C LEU A 36 16.46 11.71 -9.35
N THR A 37 17.50 11.49 -10.14
CA THR A 37 17.53 11.91 -11.56
C THR A 37 16.41 11.24 -12.34
N GLU A 38 16.20 9.93 -12.16
CA GLU A 38 15.12 9.18 -12.82
C GLU A 38 13.73 9.69 -12.39
N ILE A 39 13.51 9.88 -11.09
CA ILE A 39 12.26 10.45 -10.55
C ILE A 39 11.98 11.83 -11.15
N GLN A 40 13.00 12.69 -11.23
CA GLN A 40 12.88 14.03 -11.79
C GLN A 40 12.59 14.00 -13.30
N GLN A 41 13.26 13.13 -14.05
CA GLN A 41 13.06 13.00 -15.50
C GLN A 41 11.65 12.54 -15.85
N HIS A 42 11.06 11.65 -15.05
CA HIS A 42 9.69 11.21 -15.27
C HIS A 42 8.65 12.27 -14.90
N ALA A 43 8.97 13.20 -14.00
CA ALA A 43 8.10 14.30 -13.59
C ALA A 43 6.65 13.86 -13.30
N ALA A 44 6.47 12.72 -12.65
CA ALA A 44 5.16 12.11 -12.44
C ALA A 44 4.33 12.86 -11.38
N ASP A 45 3.04 13.04 -11.64
CA ASP A 45 2.09 13.68 -10.70
C ASP A 45 1.73 12.81 -9.49
N ILE A 46 2.01 11.50 -9.55
CA ILE A 46 1.82 10.56 -8.45
C ILE A 46 3.05 9.66 -8.41
N LEU A 47 3.69 9.56 -7.26
CA LEU A 47 4.82 8.69 -7.02
C LEU A 47 4.44 7.65 -5.94
N CYS A 48 4.76 6.40 -6.19
CA CYS A 48 4.52 5.28 -5.29
C CYS A 48 5.81 4.49 -5.18
N LEU A 49 6.52 4.60 -4.05
CA LEU A 49 7.79 3.92 -3.87
C LEU A 49 7.61 2.61 -3.07
N GLN A 50 8.55 1.69 -3.23
CA GLN A 50 8.68 0.49 -2.40
C GLN A 50 10.16 0.35 -1.98
N GLU A 51 10.42 -0.40 -0.90
CA GLU A 51 11.76 -0.58 -0.32
C GLU A 51 12.51 0.72 0.01
N VAL A 52 11.80 1.73 0.49
CA VAL A 52 12.44 2.96 0.95
C VAL A 52 12.93 2.78 2.39
N GLN A 53 14.20 3.03 2.65
CA GLN A 53 14.79 2.92 4.00
C GLN A 53 14.51 4.18 4.85
N GLN A 54 14.34 4.04 6.17
CA GLN A 54 13.88 5.13 7.04
C GLN A 54 14.82 6.32 7.17
N ASP A 55 16.04 6.03 7.61
CA ASP A 55 17.09 7.03 7.78
C ASP A 55 17.36 7.78 6.47
N HIS A 56 17.43 7.06 5.35
CA HIS A 56 17.59 7.66 4.02
C HIS A 56 16.38 8.51 3.61
N TYR A 57 15.18 8.08 3.97
CA TYR A 57 13.96 8.83 3.70
C TYR A 57 14.01 10.21 4.38
N GLU A 58 14.17 10.23 5.71
CA GLU A 58 14.16 11.48 6.47
C GLU A 58 15.35 12.37 6.14
N ALA A 59 16.55 11.78 5.99
CA ALA A 59 17.77 12.57 5.79
C ALA A 59 17.94 13.10 4.36
N GLN A 60 17.46 12.38 3.34
CA GLN A 60 17.86 12.64 1.95
C GLN A 60 16.70 12.65 0.96
N ILE A 61 15.82 11.64 0.98
CA ILE A 61 14.77 11.52 -0.06
C ILE A 61 13.68 12.57 0.13
N LYS A 62 13.17 12.72 1.36
CA LYS A 62 12.09 13.69 1.66
C LYS A 62 12.54 15.13 1.38
N PRO A 63 13.70 15.62 1.85
CA PRO A 63 14.19 16.94 1.47
C PRO A 63 14.37 17.12 -0.04
N ALA A 64 14.90 16.12 -0.75
CA ALA A 64 15.07 16.19 -2.20
C ALA A 64 13.74 16.30 -2.95
N LEU A 65 12.73 15.51 -2.56
CA LEU A 65 11.40 15.59 -3.15
C LEU A 65 10.71 16.92 -2.85
N GLN A 66 10.84 17.44 -1.62
CA GLN A 66 10.32 18.76 -1.24
C GLN A 66 10.95 19.88 -2.08
N ALA A 67 12.27 19.80 -2.34
CA ALA A 67 12.96 20.75 -3.21
C ALA A 67 12.47 20.70 -4.68
N LEU A 68 11.95 19.56 -5.13
CA LEU A 68 11.32 19.41 -6.45
C LEU A 68 9.89 19.97 -6.51
N GLY A 69 9.41 20.62 -5.44
CA GLY A 69 8.06 21.18 -5.37
C GLY A 69 6.98 20.16 -5.01
N THR A 70 7.39 19.04 -4.39
CA THR A 70 6.49 18.03 -3.82
C THR A 70 6.01 18.47 -2.44
N GLU A 71 4.70 18.47 -2.23
CA GLU A 71 4.14 18.53 -0.88
C GLU A 71 4.08 17.11 -0.30
N SER A 72 4.70 16.91 0.86
CA SER A 72 4.74 15.61 1.54
C SER A 72 3.35 15.23 2.09
N GLY A 73 2.72 14.18 1.53
CA GLY A 73 1.40 13.68 1.93
C GLY A 73 1.38 12.78 3.18
N LEU A 74 0.18 12.62 3.77
CA LEU A 74 -0.19 11.97 5.05
C LEU A 74 -0.04 10.42 5.08
N TRP A 75 0.04 9.83 6.28
CA TRP A 75 0.39 8.43 6.57
C TRP A 75 -0.71 7.65 7.32
N PHE A 76 -0.88 6.34 7.07
CA PHE A 76 -1.79 5.44 7.83
C PHE A 76 -1.14 4.05 8.08
N PHE A 77 -1.37 3.44 9.26
CA PHE A 77 -0.82 2.14 9.70
C PHE A 77 -1.91 1.23 10.30
N ARG A 78 -1.68 -0.10 10.30
CA ARG A 78 -2.51 -1.10 10.99
C ARG A 78 -1.66 -2.28 11.49
N GLY A 79 -1.61 -2.52 12.81
CA GLY A 79 -0.91 -3.66 13.42
C GLY A 79 -1.84 -4.78 13.95
N GLY A 80 -1.28 -5.97 14.21
CA GLY A 80 -1.84 -6.94 15.16
C GLY A 80 -2.59 -8.17 14.63
N ASP A 81 -2.32 -8.68 13.42
CA ASP A 81 -2.91 -9.95 12.95
C ASP A 81 -1.86 -11.05 12.78
N ALA A 82 -1.86 -12.05 13.68
CA ALA A 82 -0.90 -13.17 13.72
C ALA A 82 -0.94 -14.10 12.49
N LEU A 83 -1.80 -13.82 11.50
CA LEU A 83 -1.80 -14.49 10.20
C LEU A 83 -0.84 -13.83 9.17
N LEU A 84 -0.37 -12.62 9.46
CA LEU A 84 0.54 -11.82 8.63
C LEU A 84 1.92 -11.84 9.28
N ASP A 85 2.83 -12.65 8.76
CA ASP A 85 4.22 -12.79 9.26
C ASP A 85 5.06 -11.48 9.15
N ARG A 86 4.44 -10.38 8.66
CA ARG A 86 4.97 -9.00 8.51
C ARG A 86 3.83 -7.98 8.60
N ASP A 87 4.02 -6.91 9.34
CA ASP A 87 2.97 -5.99 9.81
C ASP A 87 2.41 -4.96 8.80
N ASN A 88 2.83 -4.93 7.53
CA ASN A 88 2.36 -3.91 6.59
C ASN A 88 1.89 -4.57 5.27
N VAL A 89 0.72 -4.18 4.75
CA VAL A 89 0.14 -4.76 3.50
C VAL A 89 -0.20 -3.70 2.43
N GLY A 90 0.00 -2.43 2.73
CA GLY A 90 -0.11 -1.32 1.77
C GLY A 90 -0.68 -0.06 2.39
N LEU A 91 -0.56 1.06 1.69
CA LEU A 91 -1.18 2.35 2.05
C LEU A 91 -2.30 2.67 1.07
N ILE A 92 -3.32 3.37 1.56
CA ILE A 92 -4.40 3.93 0.74
C ILE A 92 -4.61 5.40 1.11
N LEU A 93 -4.68 6.27 0.10
CA LEU A 93 -4.92 7.70 0.22
C LEU A 93 -6.07 8.13 -0.69
N LEU A 94 -6.86 9.11 -0.25
CA LEU A 94 -7.81 9.83 -1.10
C LEU A 94 -7.20 11.17 -1.48
N LEU A 95 -7.00 11.39 -2.78
CA LEU A 95 -6.38 12.59 -3.32
C LEU A 95 -7.42 13.43 -4.03
N GLN A 96 -7.57 14.66 -3.59
CA GLN A 96 -8.41 15.64 -4.26
C GLN A 96 -7.61 16.31 -5.39
N PRO A 97 -8.10 16.27 -6.65
CA PRO A 97 -7.58 17.11 -7.71
C PRO A 97 -7.52 18.58 -7.30
N THR A 98 -6.35 19.20 -7.47
CA THR A 98 -6.26 20.67 -7.43
C THR A 98 -6.73 21.21 -8.78
N GLY A 99 -7.84 21.95 -8.79
CA GLY A 99 -8.32 22.64 -9.99
C GLY A 99 -7.30 23.71 -10.43
N THR A 100 -7.23 23.96 -11.74
CA THR A 100 -6.54 25.14 -12.25
C THR A 100 -7.37 26.38 -11.92
N GLY A 101 -7.14 27.01 -10.77
CA GLY A 101 -7.55 28.40 -10.55
C GLY A 101 -8.45 28.71 -9.36
N ASP A 102 -8.67 27.80 -8.41
CA ASP A 102 -9.42 28.16 -7.21
C ASP A 102 -8.61 29.19 -6.39
N PRO A 103 -9.14 30.40 -6.14
CA PRO A 103 -8.49 31.39 -5.29
C PRO A 103 -8.26 30.81 -3.88
N PRO A 104 -7.24 31.30 -3.15
CA PRO A 104 -7.09 30.93 -1.74
C PRO A 104 -8.32 31.40 -0.96
N GLY A 105 -9.21 30.46 -0.62
CA GLY A 105 -10.45 30.72 0.13
C GLY A 105 -11.69 29.94 -0.31
N ASP A 106 -11.69 29.24 -1.46
CA ASP A 106 -12.82 28.42 -1.86
C ASP A 106 -12.95 27.13 -1.02
N PRO A 107 -14.19 26.62 -0.82
CA PRO A 107 -14.42 25.39 -0.07
C PRO A 107 -13.70 24.21 -0.72
N PRO A 108 -13.28 23.20 0.05
CA PRO A 108 -12.65 22.00 -0.51
C PRO A 108 -13.53 21.43 -1.63
N GLY A 109 -12.89 21.13 -2.79
CA GLY A 109 -13.56 20.61 -3.97
C GLY A 109 -14.41 19.37 -3.68
N ASP A 110 -15.38 19.07 -4.55
CA ASP A 110 -16.35 17.99 -4.34
C ASP A 110 -15.64 16.66 -3.99
N PRO A 111 -15.88 16.08 -2.79
CA PRO A 111 -15.29 14.81 -2.37
C PRO A 111 -15.53 13.64 -3.33
N SER A 112 -16.50 13.75 -4.24
CA SER A 112 -16.75 12.78 -5.32
C SER A 112 -15.65 12.76 -6.37
N SER A 113 -14.90 13.85 -6.52
CA SER A 113 -13.82 14.01 -7.49
C SER A 113 -12.45 13.48 -7.02
N CYS A 114 -12.36 13.05 -5.76
CA CYS A 114 -11.15 12.41 -5.23
C CYS A 114 -10.78 11.13 -5.99
N VAL A 115 -9.49 10.87 -6.14
CA VAL A 115 -8.91 9.62 -6.63
C VAL A 115 -8.36 8.81 -5.46
N CYS A 116 -8.71 7.53 -5.38
CA CYS A 116 -8.18 6.61 -4.39
C CYS A 116 -6.87 5.99 -4.88
N VAL A 117 -5.75 6.35 -4.25
CA VAL A 117 -4.42 5.80 -4.60
C VAL A 117 -4.02 4.77 -3.56
N ALA A 118 -3.66 3.58 -4.02
CA ALA A 118 -3.16 2.49 -3.18
C ALA A 118 -1.76 2.08 -3.62
N ASN A 119 -0.89 1.76 -2.66
CA ASN A 119 0.47 1.27 -2.92
C ASN A 119 0.78 0.07 -2.02
N THR A 120 1.43 -0.96 -2.55
CA THR A 120 1.76 -2.18 -1.79
C THR A 120 3.10 -2.81 -2.21
N HIS A 121 3.56 -3.78 -1.43
CA HIS A 121 4.72 -4.61 -1.72
C HIS A 121 4.46 -6.03 -1.18
N LEU A 122 3.79 -6.88 -1.95
CA LEU A 122 3.38 -8.19 -1.47
C LEU A 122 4.58 -9.07 -1.14
N LEU A 123 4.39 -10.06 -0.27
CA LEU A 123 5.42 -11.02 0.13
C LEU A 123 6.20 -11.55 -1.09
N TYR A 124 7.54 -11.53 -1.01
CA TYR A 124 8.39 -12.06 -2.08
C TYR A 124 8.24 -13.58 -2.26
N ASN A 125 8.24 -14.35 -1.17
CA ASN A 125 8.38 -15.81 -1.18
C ASN A 125 7.50 -16.49 -2.27
N PRO A 126 8.11 -17.11 -3.30
CA PRO A 126 7.39 -17.64 -4.46
C PRO A 126 6.50 -18.84 -4.12
N HIS A 127 6.73 -19.49 -2.98
CA HIS A 127 5.95 -20.65 -2.51
C HIS A 127 4.78 -20.26 -1.60
N ARG A 128 4.63 -18.97 -1.28
CA ARG A 128 3.59 -18.47 -0.36
C ARG A 128 2.52 -17.65 -1.06
N GLY A 129 2.01 -18.18 -2.18
CA GLY A 129 0.90 -17.56 -2.92
C GLY A 129 -0.39 -17.45 -2.10
N ASP A 130 -0.57 -18.31 -1.09
CA ASP A 130 -1.61 -18.20 -0.06
C ASP A 130 -1.55 -16.85 0.66
N VAL A 131 -0.36 -16.47 1.14
CA VAL A 131 -0.15 -15.22 1.88
C VAL A 131 -0.29 -14.03 0.95
N LYS A 132 0.30 -14.07 -0.25
CA LYS A 132 0.17 -12.98 -1.23
C LYS A 132 -1.30 -12.72 -1.58
N LEU A 133 -2.09 -13.78 -1.75
CA LEU A 133 -3.52 -13.68 -2.03
C LEU A 133 -4.29 -13.09 -0.84
N ALA A 134 -3.99 -13.53 0.39
CA ALA A 134 -4.61 -12.99 1.60
C ALA A 134 -4.28 -11.49 1.78
N GLN A 135 -3.00 -11.13 1.63
CA GLN A 135 -2.52 -9.74 1.66
C GLN A 135 -3.26 -8.89 0.63
N LEU A 136 -3.30 -9.34 -0.62
CA LEU A 136 -4.02 -8.64 -1.69
C LEU A 136 -5.52 -8.51 -1.39
N ALA A 137 -6.16 -9.56 -0.87
CA ALA A 137 -7.58 -9.54 -0.56
C ALA A 137 -7.94 -8.52 0.53
N ILE A 138 -7.09 -8.38 1.55
CA ILE A 138 -7.23 -7.35 2.59
C ILE A 138 -7.08 -5.97 1.98
N LEU A 139 -6.05 -5.75 1.15
CA LEU A 139 -5.83 -4.48 0.46
C LEU A 139 -7.04 -4.08 -0.40
N LEU A 140 -7.58 -5.02 -1.19
CA LEU A 140 -8.77 -4.78 -2.00
C LEU A 140 -10.03 -4.48 -1.16
N ALA A 141 -10.15 -5.11 0.01
CA ALA A 141 -11.24 -4.81 0.94
C ALA A 141 -11.16 -3.39 1.50
N GLU A 142 -9.96 -2.92 1.84
CA GLU A 142 -9.76 -1.54 2.28
C GLU A 142 -9.98 -0.53 1.15
N ILE A 143 -9.45 -0.80 -0.05
CA ILE A 143 -9.71 0.03 -1.23
C ILE A 143 -11.21 0.14 -1.47
N GLY A 144 -11.94 -0.99 -1.43
CA GLY A 144 -13.38 -1.01 -1.63
C GLY A 144 -14.18 -0.29 -0.54
N ARG A 145 -13.63 -0.16 0.67
CA ARG A 145 -14.21 0.62 1.77
C ARG A 145 -13.94 2.12 1.60
N VAL A 146 -12.69 2.49 1.33
CA VAL A 146 -12.22 3.89 1.25
C VAL A 146 -12.70 4.59 -0.03
N SER A 147 -12.73 3.88 -1.17
CA SER A 147 -13.16 4.47 -2.45
C SER A 147 -14.67 4.67 -2.56
N ARG A 148 -15.47 3.97 -1.74
CA ARG A 148 -16.94 3.97 -1.85
C ARG A 148 -17.55 5.32 -1.49
N LEU A 149 -18.53 5.75 -2.30
CA LEU A 149 -19.31 6.96 -2.08
C LEU A 149 -20.64 6.63 -1.37
N PRO A 150 -21.29 7.62 -0.70
CA PRO A 150 -22.56 7.42 0.00
C PRO A 150 -23.70 6.93 -0.90
N ASP A 151 -23.67 7.29 -2.19
CA ASP A 151 -24.64 6.87 -3.20
C ASP A 151 -24.42 5.43 -3.70
N GLY A 152 -23.39 4.73 -3.19
CA GLY A 152 -23.04 3.37 -3.55
C GLY A 152 -22.07 3.25 -4.73
N SER A 153 -21.76 4.35 -5.42
CA SER A 153 -20.72 4.40 -6.45
C SER A 153 -19.31 4.33 -5.83
N SER A 154 -18.27 4.38 -6.66
CA SER A 154 -16.88 4.30 -6.18
C SER A 154 -16.00 5.28 -6.94
N ARG A 155 -15.12 5.96 -6.20
CA ARG A 155 -14.08 6.83 -6.75
C ARG A 155 -13.14 6.03 -7.66
N PRO A 156 -12.51 6.67 -8.66
CA PRO A 156 -11.43 6.06 -9.42
C PRO A 156 -10.33 5.54 -8.49
N VAL A 157 -9.80 4.35 -8.79
CA VAL A 157 -8.73 3.73 -8.01
C VAL A 157 -7.48 3.61 -8.86
N LEU A 158 -6.34 4.04 -8.32
CA LEU A 158 -5.01 3.79 -8.85
C LEU A 158 -4.27 2.86 -7.89
N LEU A 159 -4.08 1.59 -8.29
CA LEU A 159 -3.35 0.61 -7.50
C LEU A 159 -1.93 0.44 -8.07
N CYS A 160 -0.95 0.82 -7.28
CA CYS A 160 0.48 0.66 -7.54
C CYS A 160 1.12 -0.33 -6.56
N GLY A 161 2.35 -0.74 -6.86
CA GLY A 161 3.12 -1.58 -5.96
C GLY A 161 3.90 -2.68 -6.65
N ASP A 162 4.76 -3.31 -5.87
CA ASP A 162 5.44 -4.55 -6.22
C ASP A 162 4.61 -5.75 -5.74
N LEU A 163 4.00 -6.48 -6.68
CA LEU A 163 3.14 -7.62 -6.32
C LEU A 163 3.93 -8.92 -6.15
N ASN A 164 5.24 -8.92 -6.42
CA ASN A 164 6.07 -10.12 -6.47
C ASN A 164 5.40 -11.28 -7.24
N SER A 165 4.70 -10.95 -8.32
CA SER A 165 3.83 -11.85 -9.09
C SER A 165 3.91 -11.51 -10.57
N SER A 166 4.14 -12.51 -11.43
CA SER A 166 4.23 -12.30 -12.88
C SER A 166 2.85 -12.10 -13.53
N PRO A 167 2.79 -11.56 -14.76
CA PRO A 167 1.54 -11.42 -15.51
C PRO A 167 0.80 -12.75 -15.78
N GLN A 168 1.50 -13.89 -15.75
CA GLN A 168 0.90 -15.22 -15.93
C GLN A 168 0.42 -15.83 -14.60
N SER A 169 0.65 -15.16 -13.47
CA SER A 169 0.28 -15.68 -12.15
C SER A 169 -1.24 -15.68 -11.93
N PRO A 170 -1.76 -16.62 -11.11
CA PRO A 170 -3.16 -16.58 -10.69
C PRO A 170 -3.53 -15.27 -9.96
N LEU A 171 -2.59 -14.67 -9.23
CA LEU A 171 -2.78 -13.40 -8.53
C LEU A 171 -3.03 -12.24 -9.52
N TYR A 172 -2.26 -12.17 -10.60
CA TYR A 172 -2.50 -11.19 -11.67
C TYR A 172 -3.85 -11.42 -12.36
N SER A 173 -4.21 -12.68 -12.61
CA SER A 173 -5.52 -13.02 -13.17
C SER A 173 -6.68 -12.61 -12.24
N PHE A 174 -6.49 -12.75 -10.93
CA PHE A 174 -7.47 -12.31 -9.94
C PHE A 174 -7.71 -10.80 -10.02
N LEU A 175 -6.63 -10.01 -10.05
CA LEU A 175 -6.71 -8.54 -10.16
C LEU A 175 -7.38 -8.08 -11.46
N THR A 176 -7.00 -8.66 -12.59
CA THR A 176 -7.44 -8.20 -13.91
C THR A 176 -8.81 -8.74 -14.33
N ARG A 177 -9.22 -9.91 -13.82
CA ARG A 177 -10.49 -10.56 -14.16
C ARG A 177 -11.55 -10.47 -13.05
N GLY A 178 -11.18 -9.98 -11.88
CA GLY A 178 -12.06 -9.90 -10.70
C GLY A 178 -12.47 -11.27 -10.12
N ARG A 179 -11.82 -12.36 -10.55
CA ARG A 179 -12.12 -13.73 -10.10
C ARG A 179 -10.89 -14.61 -10.11
N LEU A 180 -10.84 -15.53 -9.15
CA LEU A 180 -9.80 -16.54 -9.03
C LEU A 180 -10.42 -17.91 -8.81
N GLU A 181 -10.14 -18.84 -9.71
CA GLU A 181 -10.47 -20.25 -9.53
C GLU A 181 -9.30 -20.93 -8.81
N TYR A 182 -9.48 -21.20 -7.52
CA TYR A 182 -8.43 -21.78 -6.68
C TYR A 182 -8.53 -23.32 -6.59
N LYS A 183 -9.50 -23.94 -7.25
CA LYS A 183 -9.65 -25.39 -7.28
C LYS A 183 -8.46 -26.01 -8.02
N GLY A 184 -7.71 -26.87 -7.33
CA GLY A 184 -6.53 -27.53 -7.90
C GLY A 184 -5.23 -26.73 -7.82
N LEU A 185 -5.24 -25.49 -7.30
CA LEU A 185 -4.01 -24.78 -6.98
C LEU A 185 -3.39 -25.40 -5.71
N ARG A 186 -2.07 -25.65 -5.74
CA ARG A 186 -1.29 -26.07 -4.57
C ARG A 186 -1.11 -24.87 -3.63
N ILE A 187 -2.18 -24.53 -2.92
CA ILE A 187 -2.20 -23.47 -1.91
C ILE A 187 -2.05 -24.19 -0.57
N GLY A 188 -1.17 -23.69 0.31
CA GLY A 188 -0.88 -24.33 1.60
C GLY A 188 -2.13 -24.73 2.36
N MET A 189 -2.06 -25.79 3.17
CA MET A 189 -3.18 -26.56 3.77
C MET A 189 -4.17 -25.76 4.66
N SER A 190 -4.06 -24.43 4.74
CA SER A 190 -4.97 -23.57 5.49
C SER A 190 -6.11 -23.05 4.60
N PRO A 191 -7.32 -22.82 5.14
CA PRO A 191 -8.36 -22.15 4.37
C PRO A 191 -7.88 -20.75 3.98
N ILE A 192 -7.76 -20.51 2.67
CA ILE A 192 -7.38 -19.22 2.04
C ILE A 192 -8.14 -18.05 2.69
N TRP A 193 -9.41 -18.32 3.00
CA TRP A 193 -10.32 -17.40 3.68
C TRP A 193 -10.50 -17.87 5.11
N SER A 194 -9.52 -17.61 5.94
CA SER A 194 -9.67 -17.80 7.39
C SER A 194 -10.72 -16.81 7.90
N PRO A 195 -11.74 -17.25 8.68
CA PRO A 195 -12.66 -16.33 9.33
C PRO A 195 -11.96 -15.27 10.20
N LYS A 196 -10.72 -15.53 10.62
CA LYS A 196 -9.90 -14.58 11.37
C LYS A 196 -9.53 -13.33 10.56
N LEU A 197 -9.47 -13.42 9.23
CA LEU A 197 -9.16 -12.27 8.36
C LEU A 197 -10.24 -11.18 8.40
N GLY A 198 -11.48 -11.51 8.84
CA GLY A 198 -12.58 -10.56 8.90
C GLY A 198 -13.07 -10.05 7.54
N ILE A 199 -12.65 -10.69 6.44
CA ILE A 199 -13.06 -10.35 5.07
C ILE A 199 -13.70 -11.55 4.37
N SER A 200 -14.74 -11.27 3.60
CA SER A 200 -15.42 -12.25 2.77
C SER A 200 -14.63 -12.57 1.51
N ARG A 201 -15.01 -13.65 0.80
CA ARG A 201 -14.45 -14.04 -0.51
C ARG A 201 -14.62 -13.00 -1.61
N ARG A 202 -15.41 -11.96 -1.37
CA ARG A 202 -15.60 -10.81 -2.29
C ARG A 202 -14.65 -9.64 -1.96
N CYS A 203 -13.63 -9.86 -1.11
CA CYS A 203 -12.76 -8.81 -0.59
C CYS A 203 -13.58 -7.67 0.01
N ARG A 204 -14.45 -8.00 0.96
CA ARG A 204 -15.25 -7.01 1.71
C ARG A 204 -15.23 -7.38 3.18
N TYR A 205 -15.10 -6.38 4.05
CA TYR A 205 -15.21 -6.58 5.48
C TYR A 205 -16.56 -7.21 5.85
N GLU A 206 -16.49 -8.21 6.72
CA GLU A 206 -17.66 -8.80 7.32
C GLU A 206 -18.10 -7.93 8.50
N SER A 207 -19.31 -7.39 8.43
CA SER A 207 -19.97 -6.71 9.55
C SER A 207 -20.23 -7.76 10.64
N LYS A 208 -19.38 -7.84 11.67
CA LYS A 208 -19.49 -8.87 12.72
C LYS A 208 -20.91 -8.98 13.27
N ARG A 209 -21.51 -10.18 13.15
CA ARG A 209 -21.95 -10.97 14.32
C ARG A 209 -21.83 -12.47 13.99
N PRO A 210 -20.88 -13.20 14.59
CA PRO A 210 -21.16 -14.58 14.95
C PRO A 210 -22.29 -14.55 15.99
N LYS A 211 -23.39 -15.28 15.75
CA LYS A 211 -24.42 -15.49 16.78
C LYS A 211 -23.84 -16.38 17.87
N PHE A 212 -23.21 -15.78 18.88
CA PHE A 212 -23.10 -16.40 20.20
C PHE A 212 -24.30 -15.90 20.99
N THR A 213 -25.15 -16.80 21.48
CA THR A 213 -26.23 -16.48 22.43
C THR A 213 -25.60 -16.20 23.80
N PRO A 214 -25.68 -14.97 24.34
CA PRO A 214 -25.28 -14.73 25.72
C PRO A 214 -26.55 -14.69 26.58
N ALA A 215 -26.61 -15.55 27.59
CA ALA A 215 -27.48 -15.33 28.74
C ALA A 215 -26.94 -14.10 29.49
N GLY A 216 -27.58 -12.95 29.34
CA GLY A 216 -27.26 -11.73 30.11
C GLY A 216 -27.54 -10.43 29.35
N PRO A 217 -27.94 -9.35 30.05
CA PRO A 217 -28.23 -8.08 29.40
C PRO A 217 -26.94 -7.44 28.85
N PRO A 218 -27.01 -6.78 27.68
CA PRO A 218 -25.83 -6.20 27.03
C PRO A 218 -25.34 -4.97 27.81
N PRO A 219 -24.02 -4.80 28.02
CA PRO A 219 -23.47 -3.51 28.41
C PRO A 219 -23.62 -2.52 27.25
N ALA A 220 -23.66 -1.22 27.60
CA ALA A 220 -23.77 -0.11 26.64
C ALA A 220 -22.70 -0.23 25.56
N VAL A 221 -23.15 -0.27 24.30
CA VAL A 221 -22.32 -0.50 23.12
C VAL A 221 -21.57 0.79 22.78
N SER A 222 -20.27 0.81 23.04
CA SER A 222 -19.34 1.63 22.27
C SER A 222 -19.14 0.98 20.90
N ASP A 223 -19.16 1.79 19.86
CA ASP A 223 -18.92 1.42 18.47
C ASP A 223 -17.56 0.70 18.33
N PRO A 224 -17.48 -0.55 17.85
CA PRO A 224 -16.21 -1.20 17.58
C PRO A 224 -15.78 -0.88 16.15
N THR A 225 -15.59 0.41 15.87
CA THR A 225 -14.61 0.82 14.86
C THR A 225 -13.26 0.30 15.36
N LEU A 226 -12.71 -0.71 14.69
CA LEU A 226 -11.29 -1.05 14.81
C LEU A 226 -10.54 0.24 14.48
N GLU A 227 -10.05 0.91 15.52
CA GLU A 227 -9.36 2.19 15.43
C GLU A 227 -8.14 2.01 14.52
N LEU A 228 -8.19 2.67 13.35
CA LEU A 228 -6.99 2.98 12.60
C LEU A 228 -6.19 3.92 13.49
N GLU A 229 -5.09 3.46 14.07
CA GLU A 229 -4.19 4.34 14.81
C GLU A 229 -3.38 5.19 13.83
N GLU A 230 -3.37 6.50 14.07
CA GLU A 230 -2.43 7.42 13.43
C GLU A 230 -1.02 7.10 13.95
N VAL A 231 -0.19 6.48 13.11
CA VAL A 231 1.20 6.23 13.47
C VAL A 231 2.04 7.42 13.03
N ASN A 232 2.62 8.09 14.02
CA ASN A 232 3.33 9.37 13.91
C ASN A 232 4.47 9.41 12.87
N SER A 233 4.91 8.28 12.32
CA SER A 233 5.85 8.22 11.20
C SER A 233 6.09 6.77 10.76
N LEU A 234 5.65 6.42 9.54
CA LEU A 234 6.31 5.39 8.75
C LEU A 234 7.27 6.09 7.80
N PRO A 235 8.47 5.52 7.59
CA PRO A 235 8.95 4.22 8.06
C PRO A 235 9.49 4.28 9.51
N ASN A 236 9.65 3.15 10.21
CA ASN A 236 10.12 3.12 11.60
C ASN A 236 11.17 2.01 11.89
N GLN A 237 11.88 2.11 13.02
CA GLN A 237 13.03 1.27 13.35
C GLN A 237 12.70 -0.23 13.52
N HIS A 238 11.42 -0.56 13.77
CA HIS A 238 10.94 -1.94 13.87
C HIS A 238 10.37 -2.46 12.54
N HIS A 239 10.07 -1.55 11.61
CA HIS A 239 9.47 -1.80 10.32
C HIS A 239 10.23 -1.00 9.27
N SER A 240 11.43 -1.49 8.91
CA SER A 240 12.12 -1.07 7.69
C SER A 240 11.08 -1.06 6.58
N SER A 241 10.93 0.05 5.87
CA SER A 241 9.80 0.18 4.96
C SER A 241 9.93 -0.78 3.78
N ASP A 242 9.16 -1.85 3.88
CA ASP A 242 8.78 -2.66 2.74
C ASP A 242 7.76 -1.86 1.87
N HIS A 243 7.15 -0.78 2.40
CA HIS A 243 5.96 -0.10 1.83
C HIS A 243 5.88 1.42 2.07
N LEU A 244 6.74 2.23 1.45
CA LEU A 244 6.63 3.70 1.57
C LEU A 244 6.07 4.38 0.32
N PRO A 245 4.84 4.90 0.36
CA PRO A 245 4.34 5.76 -0.69
C PRO A 245 4.81 7.18 -0.40
N LEU A 246 5.65 7.68 -1.30
CA LEU A 246 6.03 9.07 -1.34
C LEU A 246 5.15 9.73 -2.38
N LEU A 247 4.01 10.28 -1.96
CA LEU A 247 3.13 10.95 -2.89
C LEU A 247 3.74 12.29 -3.32
N VAL A 248 3.99 12.41 -4.62
CA VAL A 248 4.38 13.65 -5.28
C VAL A 248 3.13 14.38 -5.77
N ARG A 249 3.21 15.71 -5.84
CA ARG A 249 2.18 16.68 -6.20
C ARG A 249 1.28 16.25 -7.36
N PHE A 250 -0.03 16.21 -7.12
CA PHE A 250 -1.04 15.96 -8.14
C PHE A 250 -1.48 17.26 -8.84
N ARG A 251 -1.03 17.49 -10.08
CA ARG A 251 -1.65 18.45 -11.00
C ARG A 251 -2.23 17.67 -12.18
N LEU A 252 -3.54 17.42 -12.17
CA LEU A 252 -4.22 17.05 -13.41
C LEU A 252 -4.16 18.25 -14.35
N ARG A 253 -3.19 18.23 -15.27
CA ARG A 253 -3.23 19.13 -16.42
C ARG A 253 -4.41 18.65 -17.29
N PRO A 254 -5.33 19.55 -17.68
CA PRO A 254 -6.44 19.19 -18.54
C PRO A 254 -5.98 18.63 -19.88
#